data_AF-A0A9W8ELT8-F1
#
_entry.id   AF-A0A9W8ELT8-F1
#
_cell.length_a   1.000
_cell.length_b   1.000
_cell.length_c   1.000
_cell.angle_alpha   90.00
_cell.angle_beta   90.00
_cell.angle_gamma   90.00
#
_symmetry.space_group_name_H-M   'P 1'
#
loop_
_entity.id
_entity.type
_entity.pdbx_description
1 polymer ?
#
loop_
_entity_poly.entity_id
_entity_poly.type
_entity_poly.pdbx_seq_one_letter_code
_entity_poly.pdbx_strand_id
1 'polypeptide(L)'
;MTNAWTDREYPQTICLFDVDGTLTPARGVITDSMKQTLAALRKKCVVGFVGGSDFAKQKEQLGDDALDMFDFCFSENGLTAFRQGEKLPENSFLHFLGEDRYAKLVNFCLRYIADLDLPQKRGTFVEFRQGMVNISPIGRSCTREERNNYEVFDLKHNIRKDFVTALQREFPDYGLKYSIGGQISFDVFPIGWDKTYCLGHLENEGFNTIHFFGDKTFEGGNDYELYHHPSVTGHPVKNPLETEETLKSLFDI
;
A
#
# COMPACT_ATOMS: atom_id res chain seq x y z
N MET A 1 24.39 16.58 7.17
CA MET A 1 23.56 15.55 7.82
C MET A 1 24.49 14.43 8.23
N THR A 2 24.59 14.12 9.52
CA THR A 2 25.31 12.94 10.01
C THR A 2 24.53 11.72 9.57
N ASN A 3 25.12 10.84 8.76
CA ASN A 3 24.47 9.60 8.34
C ASN A 3 24.18 8.76 9.61
N ALA A 4 22.90 8.51 9.91
CA ALA A 4 22.49 7.84 11.13
C ALA A 4 22.85 6.34 11.15
N TRP A 5 23.29 5.80 10.01
CA TRP A 5 23.43 4.37 9.76
C TRP A 5 24.90 3.93 9.68
N THR A 6 25.83 4.71 10.24
CA THR A 6 27.28 4.45 10.15
C THR A 6 27.74 3.15 10.80
N ASP A 7 26.89 2.47 11.56
CA ASP A 7 27.12 1.14 12.11
C ASP A 7 26.91 0.01 11.07
N ARG A 8 26.34 0.33 9.90
CA ARG A 8 26.13 -0.61 8.78
C ARG A 8 27.36 -0.66 7.87
N GLU A 9 27.62 -1.81 7.24
CA GLU A 9 28.67 -1.96 6.20
C GLU A 9 28.41 -1.05 4.98
N TYR A 10 27.14 -0.91 4.60
CA TYR A 10 26.61 -0.09 3.50
C TYR A 10 25.60 0.93 4.06
N PRO A 11 26.06 2.03 4.68
CA PRO A 11 25.21 2.97 5.41
C PRO A 11 24.35 3.88 4.52
N GLN A 12 24.52 3.81 3.19
CA GLN A 12 23.73 4.56 2.20
C GLN A 12 22.82 3.64 1.38
N THR A 13 22.72 2.37 1.78
CA THR A 13 21.87 1.37 1.14
C THR A 13 20.71 1.01 2.06
N ILE A 14 19.51 0.92 1.47
CA ILE A 14 18.33 0.37 2.13
C ILE A 14 17.72 -0.73 1.26
N CYS A 15 17.29 -1.82 1.90
CA CYS A 15 16.46 -2.85 1.29
C CYS A 15 15.04 -2.73 1.83
N LEU A 16 14.09 -2.48 0.92
CA LEU A 16 12.66 -2.46 1.18
C LEU A 16 12.03 -3.77 0.72
N PHE A 17 11.08 -4.28 1.49
CA PHE A 17 10.40 -5.54 1.18
C PHE A 17 8.88 -5.35 1.18
N ASP A 18 8.20 -5.86 0.18
CA ASP A 18 6.81 -6.29 0.37
C ASP A 18 6.72 -7.36 1.48
N VAL A 19 5.53 -7.55 2.05
CA VAL A 19 5.31 -8.51 3.14
C VAL A 19 4.78 -9.84 2.61
N ASP A 20 3.58 -9.84 2.02
CA ASP A 20 2.79 -11.05 1.75
C ASP A 20 3.14 -11.67 0.39
N GLY A 21 3.84 -12.80 0.42
CA GLY A 21 4.42 -13.44 -0.77
C GLY A 21 5.90 -13.13 -0.96
N THR A 22 6.42 -12.13 -0.25
CA THR A 22 7.82 -11.67 -0.35
C THR A 22 8.65 -12.02 0.88
N LEU A 23 8.21 -11.61 2.08
CA LEU A 23 8.85 -11.98 3.36
C LEU A 23 8.19 -13.22 3.99
N THR A 24 6.90 -13.39 3.75
CA THR A 24 6.10 -14.49 4.29
C THR A 24 5.42 -15.28 3.16
N PRO A 25 5.10 -16.57 3.35
CA PRO A 25 4.19 -17.26 2.45
C PRO A 25 2.86 -16.51 2.39
N ALA A 26 2.12 -16.60 1.28
CA ALA A 26 0.83 -15.94 1.15
C ALA A 26 -0.12 -16.27 2.32
N ARG A 27 -0.53 -15.24 3.07
CA ARG A 27 -1.34 -15.30 4.31
C ARG A 27 -0.71 -16.15 5.43
N GLY A 28 0.60 -16.31 5.40
CA GLY A 28 1.39 -17.04 6.39
C GLY A 28 2.18 -16.11 7.32
N VAL A 29 2.97 -16.74 8.19
CA VAL A 29 3.87 -16.08 9.15
C VAL A 29 5.31 -16.20 8.64
N ILE A 30 6.14 -15.21 8.95
CA ILE A 30 7.57 -15.20 8.67
C ILE A 30 8.26 -16.42 9.28
N THR A 31 9.23 -16.99 8.57
CA THR A 31 10.01 -18.13 9.04
C THR A 31 11.23 -17.68 9.84
N ASP A 32 11.73 -18.54 10.73
CA ASP A 32 12.98 -18.26 11.46
C ASP A 32 14.18 -18.08 10.52
N SER A 33 14.20 -18.79 9.39
CA SER A 33 15.22 -18.62 8.35
C SER A 33 15.21 -17.20 7.78
N MET A 34 14.03 -16.67 7.45
CA MET A 34 13.91 -15.31 6.93
C MET A 34 14.31 -14.29 8.00
N LYS A 35 13.91 -14.50 9.27
CA LYS A 35 14.34 -13.65 10.39
C LYS A 35 15.87 -13.61 10.53
N GLN A 36 16.54 -14.76 10.41
CA GLN A 36 18.01 -14.84 10.46
C GLN A 36 18.65 -14.13 9.27
N THR A 37 18.11 -14.29 8.07
CA THR A 37 18.56 -13.61 6.85
C THR A 37 18.44 -12.09 7.00
N LEU A 38 17.30 -11.59 7.50
CA LEU A 38 17.09 -10.16 7.76
C LEU A 38 18.03 -9.62 8.83
N ALA A 39 18.28 -10.39 9.90
CA ALA A 39 19.22 -10.00 10.95
C ALA A 39 20.68 -9.92 10.44
N ALA A 40 21.07 -10.81 9.54
CA ALA A 40 22.37 -10.74 8.87
C ALA A 40 22.44 -9.55 7.90
N LEU A 41 21.39 -9.34 7.09
CA LEU A 41 21.26 -8.19 6.19
C LEU A 41 21.33 -6.85 6.93
N ARG A 42 20.72 -6.75 8.12
CA ARG A 42 20.71 -5.51 8.91
C ARG A 42 22.08 -5.12 9.47
N LYS A 43 23.06 -6.02 9.44
CA LYS A 43 24.48 -5.66 9.69
C LYS A 43 25.11 -5.04 8.44
N LYS A 44 24.63 -5.43 7.25
CA LYS A 44 25.10 -4.96 5.95
C LYS A 44 24.48 -3.61 5.58
N CYS A 45 23.17 -3.44 5.64
CA CYS A 45 22.49 -2.22 5.21
C CYS A 45 21.26 -1.91 6.08
N VAL A 46 20.57 -0.81 5.76
CA VAL A 46 19.28 -0.49 6.40
C VAL A 46 18.19 -1.41 5.83
N VAL A 47 17.26 -1.84 6.67
CA VAL A 47 16.21 -2.81 6.30
C VAL A 47 14.84 -2.25 6.65
N GLY A 48 13.89 -2.28 5.72
CA GLY A 48 12.51 -1.89 5.99
C GLY A 48 11.48 -2.68 5.20
N PHE A 49 10.23 -2.67 5.63
CA PHE A 49 9.13 -3.26 4.86
C PHE A 49 8.12 -2.21 4.44
N VAL A 50 7.37 -2.49 3.37
CA VAL A 50 6.24 -1.69 2.88
C VAL A 50 5.08 -2.59 2.44
N GLY A 51 3.93 -2.43 3.09
CA GLY A 51 2.72 -3.17 2.76
C GLY A 51 1.47 -2.30 2.80
N GLY A 52 0.45 -2.68 2.03
CA GLY A 52 -0.83 -1.97 1.96
C GLY A 52 -1.77 -2.26 3.14
N SER A 53 -1.44 -3.26 3.97
CA SER A 53 -2.19 -3.59 5.18
C SER A 53 -1.87 -2.63 6.34
N ASP A 54 -2.79 -2.57 7.31
CA ASP A 54 -2.53 -1.94 8.60
C ASP A 54 -1.41 -2.67 9.38
N PHE A 55 -0.83 -1.98 10.37
CA PHE A 55 0.27 -2.51 11.17
C PHE A 55 -0.13 -3.76 11.97
N ALA A 56 -1.39 -3.88 12.41
CA ALA A 56 -1.85 -5.04 13.17
C ALA A 56 -1.76 -6.33 12.35
N LYS A 57 -2.22 -6.30 11.09
CA LYS A 57 -2.06 -7.44 10.16
C LYS A 57 -0.60 -7.76 9.87
N GLN A 58 0.25 -6.74 9.69
CA GLN A 58 1.67 -6.97 9.46
C GLN A 58 2.35 -7.59 10.69
N LYS A 59 1.90 -7.22 11.89
CA LYS A 59 2.35 -7.81 13.16
C LYS A 59 1.95 -9.29 13.28
N GLU A 60 0.77 -9.67 12.81
CA GLU A 60 0.37 -11.09 12.73
C GLU A 60 1.29 -11.91 11.80
N GLN A 61 1.79 -11.30 10.72
CA GLN A 61 2.67 -11.96 9.75
C GLN A 61 4.15 -11.94 10.16
N LEU A 62 4.65 -10.83 10.68
CA LEU A 62 6.07 -10.61 10.99
C LEU A 62 6.43 -10.93 12.45
N GLY A 63 5.45 -10.97 13.35
CA GLY A 63 5.63 -11.21 14.77
C GLY A 63 5.57 -9.93 15.62
N ASP A 64 5.51 -10.11 16.94
CA ASP A 64 5.41 -8.99 17.88
C ASP A 64 6.65 -8.08 17.89
N ASP A 65 7.78 -8.64 17.50
CA ASP A 65 9.11 -8.02 17.38
C ASP A 65 9.30 -7.27 16.05
N ALA A 66 8.26 -7.06 15.24
CA ALA A 66 8.38 -6.42 13.92
C ALA A 66 9.05 -5.02 13.98
N LEU A 67 8.75 -4.19 14.98
CA LEU A 67 9.41 -2.88 15.13
C LEU A 67 10.89 -3.00 15.49
N ASP A 68 11.28 -4.11 16.12
CA ASP A 68 12.66 -4.36 16.52
C ASP A 68 13.46 -5.00 15.39
N MET A 69 12.82 -5.74 14.48
CA MET A 69 13.49 -6.41 13.36
C MET A 69 13.89 -5.46 12.22
N PHE A 70 13.12 -4.39 12.02
CA PHE A 70 13.29 -3.47 10.89
C PHE A 70 13.71 -2.07 11.35
N ASP A 71 14.47 -1.37 10.52
CA ASP A 71 14.81 0.05 10.74
C ASP A 71 13.65 0.96 10.31
N PHE A 72 12.91 0.57 9.27
CA PHE A 72 11.72 1.26 8.79
C PHE A 72 10.54 0.31 8.62
N CYS A 73 9.38 0.71 9.13
CA CYS A 73 8.14 -0.07 9.01
C CYS A 73 7.08 0.80 8.35
N PHE A 74 6.67 0.45 7.12
CA PHE A 74 5.68 1.20 6.36
C PHE A 74 4.37 0.39 6.21
N SER A 75 3.38 0.75 7.01
CA SER A 75 2.01 0.23 6.93
C SER A 75 1.17 1.16 6.06
N GLU A 76 0.13 0.61 5.43
CA GLU A 76 -0.74 1.37 4.52
C GLU A 76 0.07 2.17 3.48
N ASN A 77 1.03 1.50 2.83
CA ASN A 77 1.98 2.07 1.86
C ASN A 77 2.92 3.16 2.42
N GLY A 78 2.98 3.34 3.74
CA GLY A 78 3.80 4.34 4.41
C GLY A 78 3.00 5.50 4.99
N LEU A 79 1.67 5.47 4.97
CA LEU A 79 0.85 6.47 5.67
C LEU A 79 1.02 6.37 7.18
N THR A 80 1.15 5.15 7.67
CA THR A 80 1.59 4.86 9.03
C THR A 80 3.02 4.35 8.94
N ALA A 81 3.97 5.09 9.48
CA ALA A 81 5.40 4.81 9.34
C ALA A 81 6.11 4.82 10.70
N PHE A 82 7.10 3.95 10.85
CA PHE A 82 8.00 3.91 12.00
C PHE A 82 9.46 3.94 11.54
N ARG A 83 10.31 4.61 12.32
CA ARG A 83 11.76 4.69 12.15
C ARG A 83 12.43 4.31 13.45
N GLN A 84 13.18 3.20 13.48
CA GLN A 84 13.82 2.66 14.69
C GLN A 84 12.85 2.51 15.87
N GLY A 85 11.65 1.97 15.58
CA GLY A 85 10.57 1.79 16.57
C GLY A 85 9.77 3.05 16.90
N GLU A 86 10.26 4.24 16.56
CA GLU A 86 9.57 5.51 16.81
C GLU A 86 8.59 5.83 15.67
N LYS A 87 7.37 6.24 16.03
CA LYS A 87 6.33 6.56 15.05
C LYS A 87 6.63 7.90 14.37
N LEU A 88 6.63 7.90 13.04
CA LEU A 88 6.77 9.11 12.23
C LEU A 88 5.42 9.85 12.13
N PRO A 89 5.43 11.16 11.79
CA PRO A 89 4.20 11.91 11.55
C PRO A 89 3.32 11.22 10.51
N GLU A 90 2.06 10.98 10.85
CA GLU A 90 1.08 10.43 9.93
C GLU A 90 0.59 11.52 8.97
N ASN A 91 0.35 11.12 7.73
CA ASN A 91 -0.44 11.92 6.80
C ASN A 91 -1.83 11.27 6.67
N SER A 92 -2.83 12.05 6.28
CA SER A 92 -4.19 11.54 6.10
C SER A 92 -4.82 12.10 4.84
N PHE A 93 -5.75 11.34 4.25
CA PHE A 93 -6.49 11.75 3.06
C PHE A 93 -7.12 13.13 3.27
N LEU A 94 -7.63 13.37 4.48
CA LEU A 94 -8.24 14.63 4.86
C LEU A 94 -7.22 15.77 4.99
N HIS A 95 -6.01 15.49 5.49
CA HIS A 95 -4.94 16.49 5.52
C HIS A 95 -4.48 16.87 4.11
N PHE A 96 -4.35 15.88 3.21
CA PHE A 96 -3.99 16.12 1.81
C PHE A 96 -5.06 16.94 1.08
N LEU A 97 -6.33 16.52 1.17
CA LEU A 97 -7.40 17.09 0.36
C LEU A 97 -7.99 18.37 0.98
N GLY A 98 -8.05 18.44 2.30
CA GLY A 98 -8.74 19.48 3.06
C GLY A 98 -10.25 19.22 3.16
N GLU A 99 -10.86 19.68 4.27
CA GLU A 99 -12.28 19.50 4.59
C GLU A 99 -13.22 20.01 3.48
N ASP A 100 -12.95 21.21 2.94
CA ASP A 100 -13.83 21.81 1.92
C ASP A 100 -13.88 21.00 0.63
N ARG A 101 -12.72 20.52 0.16
CA ARG A 101 -12.64 19.69 -1.05
C ARG A 101 -13.19 18.30 -0.78
N TYR A 102 -12.94 17.73 0.40
CA TYR A 102 -13.48 16.44 0.81
C TYR A 102 -15.01 16.45 0.88
N ALA A 103 -15.61 17.46 1.51
CA ALA A 103 -17.06 17.62 1.57
C ALA A 103 -17.68 17.70 0.16
N LYS A 104 -17.04 18.40 -0.79
CA LYS A 104 -17.48 18.44 -2.20
C LYS A 104 -17.43 17.06 -2.86
N LEU A 105 -16.34 16.31 -2.66
CA LEU A 105 -16.19 14.94 -3.16
C LEU A 105 -17.30 14.04 -2.62
N VAL A 106 -17.50 14.01 -1.30
CA VAL A 106 -18.53 13.18 -0.66
C VAL A 106 -19.93 13.58 -1.12
N ASN A 107 -20.23 14.89 -1.19
CA ASN A 107 -21.52 15.37 -1.67
C ASN A 107 -21.80 14.94 -3.11
N PHE A 108 -20.80 15.02 -4.01
CA PHE A 108 -20.94 14.52 -5.36
C PHE A 108 -21.22 13.01 -5.37
N CYS A 109 -20.43 12.23 -4.63
CA CYS A 109 -20.61 10.78 -4.54
C CYS A 109 -22.01 10.40 -4.06
N LEU A 110 -22.51 11.05 -3.00
CA LEU A 110 -23.82 10.77 -2.44
C LEU A 110 -24.96 11.12 -3.40
N ARG A 111 -24.88 12.27 -4.09
CA ARG A 111 -25.86 12.66 -5.11
C ARG A 111 -25.84 11.70 -6.29
N TYR A 112 -24.66 11.40 -6.82
CA TYR A 112 -24.49 10.45 -7.92
C TYR A 112 -25.10 9.09 -7.57
N ILE A 113 -24.80 8.56 -6.39
CA ILE A 113 -25.36 7.29 -5.91
C ILE A 113 -26.88 7.37 -5.72
N ALA A 114 -27.41 8.50 -5.27
CA ALA A 114 -28.87 8.68 -5.14
C ALA A 114 -29.58 8.53 -6.49
N ASP A 115 -28.99 9.09 -7.56
CA ASP A 115 -29.56 9.09 -8.91
C ASP A 115 -29.33 7.79 -9.70
N LEU A 116 -28.44 6.90 -9.25
CA LEU A 116 -28.21 5.61 -9.89
C LEU A 116 -29.45 4.70 -9.83
N ASP A 117 -29.83 4.14 -10.97
CA ASP A 117 -30.81 3.04 -11.04
C ASP A 117 -30.09 1.71 -10.78
N LEU A 118 -30.28 1.17 -9.58
CA LEU A 118 -29.69 -0.09 -9.13
C LEU A 118 -30.78 -1.04 -8.66
N PRO A 119 -30.67 -2.36 -8.93
CA PRO A 119 -31.63 -3.34 -8.42
C PRO A 119 -31.74 -3.31 -6.89
N GLN A 120 -30.64 -3.00 -6.21
CA GLN A 120 -30.53 -2.98 -4.77
C GLN A 120 -29.58 -1.87 -4.30
N LYS A 121 -29.98 -1.16 -3.24
CA LYS A 121 -29.12 -0.27 -2.44
C LYS A 121 -29.17 -0.73 -0.98
N ARG A 122 -28.05 -0.66 -0.27
CA ARG A 122 -27.91 -1.04 1.14
C ARG A 122 -27.43 0.16 1.94
N GLY A 123 -26.22 0.10 2.49
CA GLY A 123 -25.62 1.17 3.29
C GLY A 123 -24.10 1.10 3.27
N THR A 124 -23.46 2.10 3.86
CA THR A 124 -22.00 2.30 3.79
C THR A 124 -21.55 2.48 2.33
N PHE A 125 -22.09 3.52 1.69
CA PHE A 125 -21.80 3.91 0.31
C PHE A 125 -20.45 4.61 0.16
N VAL A 126 -20.07 5.37 1.19
CA VAL A 126 -18.81 6.09 1.31
C VAL A 126 -18.19 5.67 2.64
N GLU A 127 -17.03 5.03 2.59
CA GLU A 127 -16.28 4.59 3.77
C GLU A 127 -14.95 5.37 3.80
N PHE A 128 -14.82 6.28 4.76
CA PHE A 128 -13.57 7.01 4.99
C PHE A 128 -12.55 6.12 5.70
N ARG A 129 -11.31 6.18 5.25
CA ARG A 129 -10.13 5.54 5.86
C ARG A 129 -9.00 6.56 5.93
N GLN A 130 -7.96 6.26 6.72
CA GLN A 130 -6.82 7.16 6.89
C GLN A 130 -6.19 7.55 5.54
N GLY A 131 -6.00 6.56 4.66
CA GLY A 131 -5.35 6.73 3.36
C GLY A 131 -6.23 7.08 2.17
N MET A 132 -7.53 6.86 2.28
CA MET A 132 -8.38 6.75 1.11
C MET A 132 -9.86 6.80 1.48
N VAL A 133 -10.70 6.86 0.45
CA VAL A 133 -12.15 6.71 0.57
C VAL A 133 -12.57 5.54 -0.30
N ASN A 134 -13.24 4.54 0.26
CA ASN A 134 -13.86 3.47 -0.52
C ASN A 134 -15.30 3.86 -0.89
N ILE A 135 -15.62 3.82 -2.17
CA ILE A 135 -16.95 4.15 -2.70
C ILE A 135 -17.62 2.89 -3.24
N SER A 136 -18.82 2.57 -2.74
CA SER A 136 -19.61 1.39 -3.12
C SER A 136 -21.02 1.81 -3.54
N PRO A 137 -21.39 1.73 -4.83
CA PRO A 137 -22.72 2.15 -5.28
C PRO A 137 -23.87 1.35 -4.66
N ILE A 138 -23.73 0.03 -4.52
CA ILE A 138 -24.68 -0.82 -3.79
C ILE A 138 -24.60 -0.62 -2.26
N GLY A 139 -23.43 -0.20 -1.75
CA GLY A 139 -23.13 -0.08 -0.33
C GLY A 139 -22.48 -1.34 0.25
N ARG A 140 -21.49 -1.19 1.13
CA ARG A 140 -20.70 -2.30 1.70
C ARG A 140 -21.48 -3.21 2.65
N SER A 141 -22.60 -2.74 3.18
CA SER A 141 -23.50 -3.53 4.04
C SER A 141 -24.33 -4.58 3.31
N CYS A 142 -24.07 -4.81 2.01
CA CYS A 142 -24.69 -5.88 1.24
C CYS A 142 -24.19 -7.28 1.64
N THR A 143 -25.08 -8.26 1.50
CA THR A 143 -24.76 -9.68 1.73
C THR A 143 -23.84 -10.22 0.64
N ARG A 144 -23.23 -11.39 0.87
CA ARG A 144 -22.37 -12.03 -0.13
C ARG A 144 -23.10 -12.35 -1.43
N GLU A 145 -24.37 -12.78 -1.34
CA GLU A 145 -25.20 -13.05 -2.52
C GLU A 145 -25.44 -11.75 -3.32
N GLU A 146 -25.76 -10.67 -2.63
CA GLU A 146 -25.95 -9.35 -3.24
C GLU A 146 -24.68 -8.81 -3.90
N ARG A 147 -23.49 -9.07 -3.31
CA ARG A 147 -22.19 -8.75 -3.92
C ARG A 147 -21.99 -9.45 -5.25
N ASN A 148 -22.27 -10.76 -5.31
CA ASN A 148 -22.13 -11.55 -6.52
C ASN A 148 -23.10 -11.04 -7.61
N ASN A 149 -24.34 -10.75 -7.23
CA ASN A 149 -25.34 -10.24 -8.16
C ASN A 149 -24.98 -8.83 -8.67
N TYR A 150 -24.47 -7.97 -7.79
CA TYR A 150 -24.01 -6.64 -8.17
C TYR A 150 -22.82 -6.69 -9.12
N GLU A 151 -21.85 -7.58 -8.91
CA GLU A 151 -20.70 -7.71 -9.80
C GLU A 151 -21.14 -8.05 -11.24
N VAL A 152 -22.06 -9.00 -11.40
CA VAL A 152 -22.63 -9.35 -12.70
C VAL A 152 -23.37 -8.15 -13.32
N PHE A 153 -24.13 -7.42 -12.52
CA PHE A 153 -24.85 -6.22 -12.97
C PHE A 153 -23.88 -5.11 -13.39
N ASP A 154 -22.87 -4.80 -12.58
CA ASP A 154 -21.85 -3.80 -12.83
C ASP A 154 -21.02 -4.10 -14.08
N LEU A 155 -20.65 -5.36 -14.31
CA LEU A 155 -19.92 -5.75 -15.53
C LEU A 155 -20.76 -5.56 -16.79
N LYS A 156 -22.08 -5.72 -16.70
CA LYS A 156 -23.01 -5.52 -17.81
C LYS A 156 -23.31 -4.05 -18.07
N HIS A 157 -23.41 -3.24 -17.01
CA HIS A 157 -23.90 -1.87 -17.04
C HIS A 157 -22.82 -0.80 -16.82
N ASN A 158 -21.57 -1.20 -16.56
CA ASN A 158 -20.39 -0.35 -16.32
C ASN A 158 -20.54 0.67 -15.18
N ILE A 159 -21.38 0.40 -14.17
CA ILE A 159 -21.75 1.35 -13.10
C ILE A 159 -20.51 2.01 -12.46
N ARG A 160 -19.54 1.22 -11.98
CA ARG A 160 -18.33 1.76 -11.32
C ARG A 160 -17.42 2.49 -12.30
N LYS A 161 -17.29 2.01 -13.54
CA LYS A 161 -16.45 2.66 -14.56
C LYS A 161 -16.99 4.04 -14.91
N ASP A 162 -18.29 4.14 -15.18
CA ASP A 162 -18.95 5.39 -15.53
C ASP A 162 -18.89 6.39 -14.36
N PHE A 163 -19.05 5.88 -13.13
CA PHE A 163 -18.92 6.70 -11.93
C PHE A 163 -17.50 7.24 -11.74
N VAL A 164 -16.46 6.40 -11.93
CA VAL A 164 -15.06 6.85 -11.91
C VAL A 164 -14.80 7.90 -12.98
N THR A 165 -15.30 7.71 -14.21
CA THR A 165 -15.19 8.71 -15.28
C THR A 165 -15.89 10.02 -14.92
N ALA A 166 -17.07 9.96 -14.30
CA ALA A 166 -17.77 11.15 -13.83
C ALA A 166 -16.98 11.90 -12.75
N LEU A 167 -16.38 11.18 -11.80
CA LEU A 167 -15.52 11.75 -10.76
C LEU A 167 -14.27 12.41 -11.34
N GLN A 168 -13.59 11.77 -12.29
CA GLN A 168 -12.41 12.32 -12.96
C GLN A 168 -12.74 13.61 -13.73
N ARG A 169 -13.93 13.68 -14.33
CA ARG A 169 -14.40 14.89 -15.03
C ARG A 169 -14.78 16.03 -14.08
N GLU A 170 -15.40 15.70 -12.94
CA GLU A 170 -15.82 16.70 -11.94
C GLU A 170 -14.63 17.26 -11.15
N PHE A 171 -13.64 16.42 -10.85
CA PHE A 171 -12.52 16.75 -9.96
C PHE A 171 -11.13 16.59 -10.65
N PRO A 172 -10.90 17.19 -11.83
CA PRO A 172 -9.66 16.99 -12.58
C PRO A 172 -8.43 17.57 -11.86
N ASP A 173 -8.61 18.54 -10.97
CA ASP A 173 -7.56 19.24 -10.23
C ASP A 173 -7.38 18.73 -8.78
N TYR A 174 -8.04 17.64 -8.40
CA TYR A 174 -7.94 17.10 -7.04
C TYR A 174 -6.72 16.21 -6.81
N GLY A 175 -6.02 15.80 -7.87
CA GLY A 175 -4.83 14.94 -7.76
C GLY A 175 -5.16 13.54 -7.21
N LEU A 176 -6.30 12.98 -7.59
CA LEU A 176 -6.79 11.69 -7.12
C LEU A 176 -6.62 10.58 -8.17
N LYS A 177 -6.26 9.38 -7.72
CA LYS A 177 -6.30 8.11 -8.45
C LYS A 177 -7.54 7.33 -8.00
N TYR A 178 -8.12 6.60 -8.94
CA TYR A 178 -9.33 5.80 -8.74
C TYR A 178 -9.02 4.36 -9.12
N SER A 179 -9.22 3.42 -8.20
CA SER A 179 -8.91 2.00 -8.43
C SER A 179 -10.17 1.15 -8.25
N ILE A 180 -10.68 0.58 -9.34
CA ILE A 180 -11.80 -0.36 -9.29
C ILE A 180 -11.25 -1.72 -8.87
N GLY A 181 -11.69 -2.21 -7.71
CA GLY A 181 -11.21 -3.45 -7.12
C GLY A 181 -12.32 -4.27 -6.48
N GLY A 182 -12.20 -5.59 -6.53
CA GLY A 182 -13.21 -6.50 -6.00
C GLY A 182 -14.57 -6.38 -6.68
N GLN A 183 -15.63 -6.80 -5.97
CA GLN A 183 -16.95 -7.01 -6.57
C GLN A 183 -17.85 -5.76 -6.58
N ILE A 184 -17.70 -4.87 -5.60
CA ILE A 184 -18.73 -3.85 -5.31
C ILE A 184 -18.26 -2.40 -5.23
N SER A 185 -16.96 -2.15 -5.12
CA SER A 185 -16.46 -0.81 -4.82
C SER A 185 -15.25 -0.44 -5.65
N PHE A 186 -14.80 0.79 -5.44
CA PHE A 186 -13.54 1.33 -5.92
C PHE A 186 -12.95 2.25 -4.85
N ASP A 187 -11.63 2.34 -4.83
CA ASP A 187 -10.88 3.20 -3.91
C ASP A 187 -10.55 4.54 -4.57
N VAL A 188 -10.63 5.61 -3.79
CA VAL A 188 -10.24 6.98 -4.16
C VAL A 188 -9.14 7.44 -3.21
N PHE A 189 -7.97 7.75 -3.75
CA PHE A 189 -6.79 8.11 -2.97
C PHE A 189 -5.92 9.09 -3.76
N PRO A 190 -5.02 9.85 -3.13
CA PRO A 190 -4.14 10.77 -3.84
C PRO A 190 -3.20 10.01 -4.78
N ILE A 191 -2.87 10.63 -5.91
CA ILE A 191 -1.86 10.10 -6.83
C ILE A 191 -0.53 9.95 -6.06
N GLY A 192 0.12 8.79 -6.22
CA GLY A 192 1.36 8.45 -5.53
C GLY A 192 1.17 7.83 -4.14
N TRP A 193 -0.06 7.59 -3.67
CA TRP A 193 -0.32 6.84 -2.42
C TRP A 193 -0.35 5.31 -2.63
N ASP A 194 0.32 4.84 -3.69
CA ASP A 194 0.79 3.46 -3.79
C ASP A 194 2.08 3.29 -2.98
N LYS A 195 2.78 2.15 -3.12
CA LYS A 195 4.00 1.88 -2.33
C LYS A 195 5.12 2.89 -2.54
N THR A 196 5.10 3.70 -3.61
CA THR A 196 6.06 4.80 -3.79
C THR A 196 5.96 5.88 -2.72
N TYR A 197 4.81 6.00 -2.03
CA TYR A 197 4.61 6.96 -0.95
C TYR A 197 5.67 6.85 0.15
N CYS A 198 6.14 5.62 0.47
CA CYS A 198 7.13 5.42 1.52
C CYS A 198 8.48 6.07 1.21
N LEU A 199 8.81 6.32 -0.07
CA LEU A 199 10.07 6.94 -0.47
C LEU A 199 10.21 8.37 0.08
N GLY A 200 9.10 9.09 0.28
CA GLY A 200 9.11 10.43 0.88
C GLY A 200 9.69 10.44 2.30
N HIS A 201 9.53 9.34 3.05
CA HIS A 201 10.13 9.19 4.39
C HIS A 201 11.65 8.98 4.35
N LEU A 202 12.20 8.65 3.18
CA LEU A 202 13.61 8.30 3.00
C LEU A 202 14.46 9.44 2.42
N GLU A 203 13.84 10.52 1.92
CA GLU A 203 14.53 11.61 1.20
C GLU A 203 15.67 12.26 2.02
N ASN A 204 15.48 12.39 3.33
CA ASN A 204 16.44 13.03 4.23
C ASN A 204 17.39 12.04 4.94
N GLU A 205 17.29 10.75 4.63
CA GLU A 205 18.13 9.72 5.26
C GLU A 205 19.50 9.55 4.56
N GLY A 206 19.66 10.11 3.35
CA GLY A 206 20.92 10.06 2.61
C GLY A 206 21.19 8.73 1.91
N PHE A 207 20.14 7.94 1.64
CA PHE A 207 20.26 6.74 0.81
C PHE A 207 20.50 7.10 -0.65
N ASN A 208 21.46 6.43 -1.28
CA ASN A 208 21.72 6.51 -2.72
C ASN A 208 21.39 5.20 -3.45
N THR A 209 21.21 4.11 -2.69
CA THR A 209 20.85 2.80 -3.21
C THR A 209 19.63 2.30 -2.47
N ILE A 210 18.51 2.18 -3.18
CA ILE A 210 17.25 1.66 -2.65
C ILE A 210 16.95 0.37 -3.41
N HIS A 211 17.07 -0.76 -2.74
CA HIS A 211 16.58 -2.04 -3.27
C HIS A 211 15.14 -2.24 -2.85
N PHE A 212 14.34 -2.82 -3.73
CA PHE A 212 12.98 -3.22 -3.39
C PHE A 212 12.72 -4.65 -3.85
N PHE A 213 12.13 -5.46 -2.99
CA PHE A 213 11.73 -6.84 -3.25
C PHE A 213 10.21 -6.94 -3.21
N GLY A 214 9.61 -7.55 -4.23
CA GLY A 214 8.15 -7.69 -4.31
C GLY A 214 7.71 -8.84 -5.22
N ASP A 215 6.54 -9.41 -4.93
CA ASP A 215 5.99 -10.57 -5.63
C ASP A 215 5.00 -10.20 -6.76
N LYS A 216 4.40 -9.01 -6.69
CA LYS A 216 3.38 -8.52 -7.63
C LYS A 216 3.87 -7.32 -8.44
N THR A 217 5.01 -7.49 -9.10
CA THR A 217 5.68 -6.44 -9.88
C THR A 217 5.19 -6.29 -11.32
N PHE A 218 4.18 -7.07 -11.73
CA PHE A 218 3.53 -6.99 -13.05
C PHE A 218 2.53 -5.82 -13.11
N GLU A 219 2.18 -5.35 -14.31
CA GLU A 219 1.23 -4.23 -14.49
C GLU A 219 -0.12 -4.52 -13.81
N GLY A 220 -0.53 -3.63 -12.90
CA GLY A 220 -1.73 -3.78 -12.07
C GLY A 220 -1.50 -4.54 -10.75
N GLY A 221 -0.32 -5.10 -10.52
CA GLY A 221 0.12 -5.57 -9.21
C GLY A 221 0.47 -4.40 -8.28
N ASN A 222 0.32 -4.59 -6.96
CA ASN A 222 0.53 -3.53 -5.96
C ASN A 222 2.01 -3.17 -5.71
N ASP A 223 2.95 -3.93 -6.29
CA ASP A 223 4.38 -3.62 -6.24
C ASP A 223 4.87 -2.91 -7.50
N TYR A 224 4.02 -2.81 -8.54
CA TYR A 224 4.40 -2.34 -9.87
C TYR A 224 5.04 -0.95 -9.84
N GLU A 225 4.38 0.02 -9.20
CA GLU A 225 4.85 1.41 -9.19
C GLU A 225 6.17 1.58 -8.44
N LEU A 226 6.35 0.93 -7.28
CA LEU A 226 7.59 1.02 -6.51
C LEU A 226 8.74 0.27 -7.19
N TYR A 227 8.46 -0.91 -7.75
CA TYR A 227 9.44 -1.69 -8.50
C TYR A 227 9.99 -0.94 -9.72
N HIS A 228 9.14 -0.21 -10.45
CA HIS A 228 9.54 0.56 -11.64
C HIS A 228 9.98 2.00 -11.31
N HIS A 229 10.02 2.40 -10.03
CA HIS A 229 10.40 3.76 -9.66
C HIS A 229 11.88 4.04 -10.03
N PRO A 230 12.22 5.18 -10.68
CA PRO A 230 13.58 5.42 -11.18
C PRO A 230 14.69 5.43 -10.13
N SER A 231 14.35 5.68 -8.86
CA SER A 231 15.31 5.67 -7.74
C SER A 231 15.49 4.29 -7.10
N VAL A 232 14.79 3.26 -7.60
CA VAL A 232 14.70 1.94 -6.98
C VAL A 232 15.32 0.89 -7.90
N THR A 233 16.19 0.06 -7.33
CA THR A 233 16.64 -1.19 -7.95
C THR A 233 15.70 -2.31 -7.53
N GLY A 234 14.71 -2.60 -8.37
CA GLY A 234 13.69 -3.61 -8.11
C GLY A 234 14.17 -5.04 -8.34
N HIS A 235 13.76 -5.95 -7.45
CA HIS A 235 14.02 -7.39 -7.48
C HIS A 235 12.69 -8.14 -7.46
N PRO A 236 12.25 -8.73 -8.58
CA PRO A 236 11.01 -9.51 -8.59
C PRO A 236 11.29 -10.87 -7.94
N VAL A 237 10.42 -11.30 -7.03
CA VAL A 237 10.51 -12.61 -6.37
C VAL A 237 9.18 -13.35 -6.53
N LYS A 238 9.18 -14.68 -6.43
CA LYS A 238 7.94 -15.48 -6.49
C LYS A 238 7.47 -15.95 -5.13
N ASN A 239 8.36 -15.95 -4.14
CA ASN A 239 8.14 -16.48 -2.80
C ASN A 239 9.29 -16.07 -1.86
N PRO A 240 9.15 -16.29 -0.55
CA PRO A 240 10.18 -15.94 0.43
C PRO A 240 11.53 -16.63 0.24
N LEU A 241 11.57 -17.86 -0.29
CA LEU A 241 12.83 -18.56 -0.51
C LEU A 241 13.68 -17.85 -1.57
N GLU A 242 13.05 -17.40 -2.66
CA GLU A 242 13.73 -16.62 -3.71
C GLU A 242 14.21 -15.27 -3.18
N THR A 243 13.47 -14.65 -2.24
CA THR A 243 13.94 -13.46 -1.51
C THR A 243 15.22 -13.77 -0.74
N GLU A 244 15.27 -14.84 0.05
CA GLU A 244 16.48 -15.22 0.81
C GLU A 244 17.67 -15.51 -0.10
N GLU A 245 17.47 -16.29 -1.17
CA GLU A 245 18.52 -16.63 -2.14
C GLU A 245 19.10 -15.38 -2.80
N THR A 246 18.23 -14.45 -3.19
CA THR A 246 18.63 -13.17 -3.79
C THR A 246 19.43 -12.34 -2.80
N LEU A 247 18.97 -12.22 -1.54
CA LEU A 247 19.68 -11.49 -0.49
C LEU A 247 21.06 -12.07 -0.18
N LYS A 248 21.16 -13.39 -0.04
CA LYS A 248 22.42 -14.09 0.19
C LYS A 248 23.41 -13.83 -0.95
N SER A 249 22.94 -13.86 -2.20
CA SER A 249 23.77 -13.56 -3.36
C SER A 249 24.18 -12.09 -3.45
N LEU A 250 23.31 -11.14 -3.10
CA LEU A 250 23.59 -9.71 -3.24
C LEU A 250 24.50 -9.16 -2.14
N PHE A 251 24.39 -9.69 -0.92
CA PHE A 251 25.04 -9.12 0.26
C PHE A 251 26.07 -10.04 0.94
N ASP A 252 26.28 -11.25 0.40
CA ASP A 252 27.21 -12.25 0.93
C ASP A 252 26.95 -12.55 2.42
N ILE A 253 25.72 -13.02 2.70
CA ILE A 253 25.20 -13.33 4.05
C ILE A 253 24.73 -14.78 4.19
#